data_AF-A0A920VMG9-F1
#
_entry.id   AF-A0A920VMG9-F1
#
_cell.length_a   1.000
_cell.length_b   1.000
_cell.length_c   1.000
_cell.angle_alpha   90.00
_cell.angle_beta   90.00
_cell.angle_gamma   90.00
#
_symmetry.space_group_name_H-M   'P 1'
#
loop_
_entity.id
_entity.type
_entity.pdbx_description
1 polymer ?
#
loop_
_entity_poly.entity_id
_entity_poly.type
_entity_poly.pdbx_seq_one_letter_code
_entity_poly.pdbx_strand_id
1 'polypeptide(L)'
;MDAVSWPFTYAHAAYKVNEISKWFTGNMSPGAVTCPYVMNTKAWGKLPAAYQDLLIAAKPTAYAALKDGYRAADAKNLPAFRASMQEIRYTAAELDEFRKIGAKPVWDDWVKSASQKGVPAQELLDLILSTAGG
;
A
#
# COMPACT_ATOMS: atom_id res chain seq x y z
N MET A 1 -4.89 -20.45 -8.09
CA MET A 1 -4.55 -19.23 -7.32
C MET A 1 -4.94 -19.55 -5.89
N ASP A 2 -3.95 -19.70 -5.01
CA ASP A 2 -4.17 -20.18 -3.63
C ASP A 2 -4.23 -19.03 -2.61
N ALA A 3 -3.77 -17.85 -2.99
CA ALA A 3 -3.86 -16.60 -2.23
C ALA A 3 -3.84 -15.40 -3.17
N VAL A 4 -4.34 -14.25 -2.70
CA VAL A 4 -4.21 -12.94 -3.36
C VAL A 4 -3.80 -11.90 -2.33
N SER A 5 -3.07 -10.88 -2.77
CA SER A 5 -2.63 -9.76 -1.93
C SER A 5 -3.10 -8.45 -2.54
N TRP A 6 -4.11 -7.83 -1.94
CA TRP A 6 -4.74 -6.59 -2.40
C TRP A 6 -4.84 -5.56 -1.27
N PRO A 7 -5.19 -4.29 -1.57
CA PRO A 7 -5.52 -3.31 -0.55
C PRO A 7 -6.57 -3.82 0.43
N PHE A 8 -6.16 -3.98 1.68
CA PHE A 8 -6.98 -4.48 2.76
C PHE A 8 -7.88 -3.35 3.32
N THR A 9 -9.12 -3.59 3.71
CA THR A 9 -10.03 -4.73 3.42
C THR A 9 -10.85 -4.54 2.15
N TYR A 10 -11.01 -3.29 1.70
CA TYR A 10 -12.08 -2.90 0.76
C TYR A 10 -12.02 -3.64 -0.57
N ALA A 11 -10.83 -3.89 -1.13
CA ALA A 11 -10.71 -4.52 -2.44
C ALA A 11 -11.18 -5.98 -2.37
N HIS A 12 -10.83 -6.70 -1.30
CA HIS A 12 -11.27 -8.07 -1.09
C HIS A 12 -12.80 -8.18 -1.04
N ALA A 13 -13.45 -7.23 -0.38
CA ALA A 13 -14.91 -7.17 -0.29
C ALA A 13 -15.57 -6.74 -1.62
N ALA A 14 -15.03 -5.72 -2.29
CA ALA A 14 -15.61 -5.17 -3.52
C ALA A 14 -15.64 -6.18 -4.67
N TYR A 15 -14.61 -7.02 -4.76
CA TYR A 15 -14.51 -8.08 -5.76
C TYR A 15 -14.90 -9.47 -5.21
N LYS A 16 -15.53 -9.52 -4.03
CA LYS A 16 -16.10 -10.74 -3.44
C LYS A 16 -15.09 -11.87 -3.22
N VAL A 17 -13.80 -11.57 -3.10
CA VAL A 17 -12.78 -12.57 -2.77
C VAL A 17 -13.06 -13.18 -1.40
N ASN A 18 -13.57 -12.38 -0.47
CA ASN A 18 -13.99 -12.84 0.85
C ASN A 18 -15.09 -13.93 0.83
N GLU A 19 -15.87 -14.06 -0.26
CA GLU A 19 -16.92 -15.09 -0.38
C GLU A 19 -16.35 -16.48 -0.69
N ILE A 20 -15.12 -16.54 -1.22
CA ILE A 20 -14.44 -17.79 -1.63
C ILE A 20 -13.17 -18.08 -0.80
N SER A 21 -12.79 -17.18 0.10
CA SER A 21 -11.64 -17.32 0.98
C SER A 21 -11.99 -18.07 2.26
N LYS A 22 -11.03 -18.87 2.77
CA LYS A 22 -11.16 -19.60 4.04
C LYS A 22 -10.38 -18.94 5.19
N TRP A 23 -9.39 -18.12 4.86
CA TRP A 23 -8.48 -17.49 5.80
C TRP A 23 -8.01 -16.12 5.29
N PHE A 24 -7.49 -15.28 6.18
CA PHE A 24 -6.80 -14.03 5.85
C PHE A 24 -5.67 -13.78 6.85
N THR A 25 -4.65 -13.00 6.50
CA THR A 25 -3.58 -12.61 7.43
C THR A 25 -3.91 -11.26 8.08
N GLY A 26 -3.92 -11.18 9.40
CA GLY A 26 -4.31 -9.97 10.14
C GLY A 26 -3.18 -9.02 10.54
N ASN A 27 -1.92 -9.44 10.41
CA ASN A 27 -0.75 -8.62 10.76
C ASN A 27 0.43 -8.78 9.80
N MET A 28 0.22 -9.39 8.64
CA MET A 28 1.21 -9.46 7.58
C MET A 28 0.93 -8.37 6.55
N SER A 29 1.89 -7.49 6.35
CA SER A 29 1.87 -6.46 5.32
C SER A 29 3.09 -6.65 4.42
N PRO A 30 2.98 -7.39 3.30
CA PRO A 30 4.10 -7.65 2.40
C PRO A 30 4.55 -6.39 1.63
N GLY A 31 3.73 -5.33 1.64
CA GLY A 31 4.03 -4.05 1.02
C GLY A 31 2.81 -3.14 0.94
N ALA A 32 3.02 -1.94 0.40
CA ALA A 32 1.96 -0.99 0.09
C ALA A 32 1.90 -0.74 -1.42
N VAL A 33 0.70 -0.62 -1.96
CA VAL A 33 0.50 -0.21 -3.36
C VAL A 33 0.39 1.30 -3.41
N THR A 34 1.30 1.95 -4.14
CA THR A 34 1.22 3.39 -4.40
C THR A 34 0.20 3.64 -5.52
N CYS A 35 -0.89 4.36 -5.20
CA CYS A 35 -1.91 4.79 -6.15
C CYS A 35 -1.83 6.32 -6.35
N PRO A 36 -0.92 6.82 -7.23
CA PRO A 36 -0.71 8.25 -7.36
C PRO A 36 -1.86 8.92 -8.10
N TYR A 37 -2.30 10.08 -7.61
CA TYR A 37 -3.09 11.02 -8.41
C TYR A 37 -2.15 11.78 -9.33
N VAL A 38 -2.28 11.52 -10.64
CA VAL A 38 -1.46 12.15 -11.67
C VAL A 38 -2.27 13.14 -12.49
N MET A 39 -1.63 14.23 -12.91
CA MET A 39 -2.23 15.26 -13.75
C MET A 39 -1.44 15.41 -15.05
N ASN A 40 -2.15 15.64 -16.15
CA ASN A 40 -1.51 15.92 -17.43
C ASN A 40 -0.79 17.28 -17.37
N THR A 41 0.51 17.30 -17.68
CA THR A 41 1.35 18.50 -17.54
C THR A 41 0.98 19.62 -18.51
N LYS A 42 0.51 19.28 -19.73
CA LYS A 42 0.07 20.28 -20.72
C LYS A 42 -1.25 20.93 -20.31
N ALA A 43 -2.18 20.14 -19.77
CA ALA A 43 -3.43 20.68 -19.23
C ALA A 43 -3.16 21.54 -17.99
N TRP A 44 -2.28 21.07 -17.10
CA TRP A 44 -1.84 21.82 -15.92
C TRP A 44 -1.29 23.21 -16.29
N GLY A 45 -0.38 23.29 -17.25
CA GLY A 45 0.23 24.55 -17.69
C GLY A 45 -0.74 25.53 -18.34
N LYS A 46 -1.95 25.09 -18.73
CA LYS A 46 -3.01 25.96 -19.27
C LYS A 46 -3.97 26.48 -18.20
N LEU A 47 -3.92 25.95 -16.98
CA LEU A 47 -4.77 26.41 -15.89
C LEU A 47 -4.28 27.75 -15.35
N PRO A 48 -5.18 28.72 -15.08
CA PRO A 48 -4.85 29.90 -14.30
C PRO A 48 -4.24 29.53 -12.93
N ALA A 49 -3.30 30.34 -12.45
CA ALA A 49 -2.56 30.10 -11.20
C ALA A 49 -3.49 29.83 -10.01
N ALA A 50 -4.60 30.60 -9.88
CA ALA A 50 -5.57 30.40 -8.81
C ALA A 50 -6.15 28.98 -8.77
N TYR A 51 -6.37 28.32 -9.92
CA TYR A 51 -6.86 26.94 -9.96
C TYR A 51 -5.75 25.92 -9.70
N GLN A 52 -4.52 26.20 -10.12
CA GLN A 52 -3.36 25.38 -9.75
C GLN A 52 -3.19 25.36 -8.23
N ASP A 53 -3.23 26.54 -7.60
CA ASP A 53 -3.10 26.68 -6.15
C ASP A 53 -4.25 25.96 -5.41
N LEU A 54 -5.49 26.10 -5.89
CA LEU A 54 -6.63 25.36 -5.33
C LEU A 54 -6.44 23.84 -5.41
N LEU A 55 -5.96 23.30 -6.53
CA LEU A 55 -5.71 21.85 -6.67
C LEU A 55 -4.58 21.36 -5.76
N ILE A 56 -3.52 22.14 -5.59
CA ILE A 56 -2.45 21.81 -4.63
C ILE A 56 -2.97 21.89 -3.19
N ALA A 57 -3.71 22.94 -2.85
CA ALA A 57 -4.29 23.14 -1.53
C ALA A 57 -5.33 22.07 -1.16
N ALA A 58 -5.99 21.46 -2.15
CA ALA A 58 -6.93 20.37 -1.93
C ALA A 58 -6.28 19.03 -1.54
N LYS A 59 -4.95 18.87 -1.74
CA LYS A 59 -4.25 17.59 -1.49
C LYS A 59 -4.47 17.05 -0.08
N PRO A 60 -4.25 17.81 1.03
CA PRO A 60 -4.42 17.28 2.38
C PRO A 60 -5.85 16.80 2.63
N THR A 61 -6.85 17.56 2.17
CA THR A 61 -8.27 17.21 2.28
C THR A 61 -8.61 15.92 1.52
N ALA A 62 -8.11 15.78 0.29
CA ALA A 62 -8.32 14.57 -0.50
C ALA A 62 -7.67 13.33 0.17
N TYR A 63 -6.45 13.46 0.70
CA TYR A 63 -5.79 12.38 1.42
C TYR A 63 -6.48 12.03 2.74
N ALA A 64 -7.02 13.02 3.46
CA ALA A 64 -7.80 12.78 4.67
C ALA A 64 -9.07 11.97 4.35
N ALA A 65 -9.83 12.41 3.34
CA ALA A 65 -11.02 11.70 2.87
C ALA A 65 -10.71 10.27 2.41
N LEU A 66 -9.58 10.07 1.70
CA LEU A 66 -9.12 8.74 1.31
C LEU A 66 -8.86 7.84 2.54
N LYS A 67 -8.10 8.32 3.53
CA LYS A 67 -7.81 7.57 4.75
C LYS A 67 -9.08 7.23 5.53
N ASP A 68 -10.03 8.16 5.59
CA ASP A 68 -11.32 7.93 6.26
C ASP A 68 -12.17 6.90 5.52
N GLY A 69 -12.16 6.91 4.19
CA GLY A 69 -12.80 5.87 3.38
C GLY A 69 -12.23 4.47 3.65
N TYR A 70 -10.90 4.34 3.74
CA TYR A 70 -10.24 3.08 4.10
C TYR A 70 -10.64 2.62 5.52
N ARG A 71 -10.58 3.52 6.50
CA ARG A 71 -10.97 3.22 7.88
C ARG A 71 -12.43 2.78 7.99
N ALA A 72 -13.34 3.44 7.27
CA ALA A 72 -14.75 3.08 7.25
C ALA A 72 -14.98 1.70 6.61
N ALA A 73 -14.25 1.38 5.53
CA ALA A 73 -14.31 0.06 4.92
C ALA A 73 -13.80 -1.03 5.88
N ASP A 74 -12.68 -0.80 6.57
CA ASP A 74 -12.13 -1.76 7.53
C ASP A 74 -13.06 -1.97 8.72
N ALA A 75 -13.63 -0.90 9.28
CA ALA A 75 -14.61 -0.98 10.36
C ALA A 75 -15.84 -1.82 9.98
N LYS A 76 -16.25 -1.80 8.71
CA LYS A 76 -17.36 -2.60 8.20
C LYS A 76 -16.96 -4.05 7.90
N ASN A 77 -15.87 -4.25 7.16
CA ASN A 77 -15.54 -5.54 6.57
C ASN A 77 -14.80 -6.46 7.55
N LEU A 78 -13.92 -5.91 8.39
CA LEU A 78 -13.06 -6.72 9.26
C LEU A 78 -13.87 -7.57 10.28
N PRO A 79 -14.95 -7.07 10.90
CA PRO A 79 -15.81 -7.91 11.74
C PRO A 79 -16.43 -9.07 10.96
N ALA A 80 -16.91 -8.84 9.73
CA ALA A 80 -17.47 -9.88 8.89
C ALA A 80 -16.42 -10.93 8.49
N PHE A 81 -15.21 -10.48 8.15
CA PHE A 81 -14.10 -11.37 7.79
C PHE A 81 -13.71 -12.27 8.95
N ARG A 82 -13.63 -11.73 10.17
CA ARG A 82 -13.35 -12.51 11.39
C ARG A 82 -14.47 -13.50 11.73
N ALA A 83 -15.71 -13.18 11.38
CA ALA A 83 -16.84 -14.07 11.61
C ALA A 83 -16.90 -15.24 10.61
N SER A 84 -16.38 -15.07 9.39
CA SER A 84 -16.51 -16.05 8.31
C SER A 84 -15.20 -16.75 7.90
N MET A 85 -14.04 -16.26 8.33
CA MET A 85 -12.72 -16.76 7.92
C MET A 85 -11.76 -16.84 9.11
N GLN A 86 -10.75 -17.72 9.01
CA GLN A 86 -9.68 -17.82 9.98
C GLN A 86 -8.69 -16.64 9.85
N GLU A 87 -8.55 -15.83 10.90
CA GLU A 87 -7.48 -14.83 10.99
C GLU A 87 -6.15 -15.51 11.34
N ILE A 88 -5.18 -15.43 10.44
CA ILE A 88 -3.80 -15.87 10.66
C ILE A 88 -2.99 -14.68 11.15
N ARG A 89 -2.28 -14.87 12.26
CA ARG A 89 -1.37 -13.88 12.82
C ARG A 89 0.00 -14.51 13.04
N TYR A 90 1.03 -13.78 12.67
CA TYR A 90 2.43 -14.20 12.81
C TYR A 90 3.09 -13.51 13.99
N THR A 91 4.06 -14.18 14.59
CA THR A 91 4.96 -13.62 15.58
C THR A 91 5.91 -12.59 14.93
N ALA A 92 6.52 -11.74 15.75
CA ALA A 92 7.53 -10.80 15.26
C ALA A 92 8.71 -11.54 14.59
N ALA A 93 9.15 -12.66 15.18
CA ALA A 93 10.23 -13.48 14.64
C ALA A 93 9.89 -14.09 13.26
N GLU A 94 8.65 -14.56 13.06
CA GLU A 94 8.20 -15.05 11.75
C GLU A 94 8.15 -13.91 10.72
N LEU A 95 7.63 -12.73 11.09
CA LEU A 95 7.59 -11.58 10.19
C LEU A 95 9.00 -11.12 9.80
N ASP A 96 9.95 -11.13 10.75
CA ASP A 96 11.35 -10.80 10.47
C ASP A 96 12.01 -11.83 9.56
N GLU A 97 11.73 -13.13 9.77
CA GLU A 97 12.23 -14.17 8.88
C GLU A 97 11.61 -14.06 7.48
N PHE A 98 10.32 -13.70 7.36
CA PHE A 98 9.69 -13.42 6.07
C PHE A 98 10.34 -12.24 5.35
N ARG A 99 10.68 -11.16 6.07
CA ARG A 99 11.43 -10.03 5.49
C ARG A 99 12.80 -10.48 5.02
N LYS A 100 13.50 -11.30 5.80
CA LYS A 100 14.84 -11.80 5.47
C LYS A 100 14.84 -12.72 4.25
N ILE A 101 13.89 -13.66 4.15
CA ILE A 101 13.84 -14.64 3.06
C ILE A 101 13.13 -14.07 1.82
N GLY A 102 11.99 -13.39 2.02
CA GLY A 102 11.13 -12.95 0.93
C GLY A 102 11.40 -11.53 0.44
N ALA A 103 11.65 -10.58 1.35
CA ALA A 103 11.77 -9.17 0.98
C ALA A 103 13.21 -8.77 0.62
N LYS A 104 14.19 -9.15 1.46
CA LYS A 104 15.59 -8.74 1.29
C LYS A 104 16.18 -9.12 -0.08
N PRO A 105 16.01 -10.35 -0.62
CA PRO A 105 16.55 -10.67 -1.94
C PRO A 105 15.97 -9.80 -3.04
N VAL A 106 14.66 -9.49 -2.98
CA VAL A 106 13.99 -8.61 -3.94
C VAL A 106 14.51 -7.18 -3.84
N TRP A 107 14.73 -6.68 -2.63
CA TRP A 107 15.31 -5.35 -2.41
C TRP A 107 16.75 -5.27 -2.89
N ASP A 108 17.58 -6.27 -2.59
CA ASP A 108 18.98 -6.32 -3.01
C ASP A 108 19.11 -6.35 -4.55
N ASP A 109 18.26 -7.14 -5.22
CA ASP A 109 18.20 -7.20 -6.68
C ASP A 109 17.74 -5.87 -7.31
N TRP A 110 16.75 -5.22 -6.69
CA TRP A 110 16.31 -3.89 -7.11
C TRP A 110 17.42 -2.85 -6.93
N VAL A 111 18.08 -2.81 -5.77
CA VAL A 111 19.20 -1.89 -5.51
C VAL A 111 20.30 -2.07 -6.56
N LYS A 112 20.70 -3.32 -6.84
CA LYS A 112 21.70 -3.62 -7.86
C LYS A 112 21.29 -3.11 -9.25
N SER A 113 20.07 -3.45 -9.69
CA SER A 113 19.61 -3.12 -11.04
C SER A 113 19.29 -1.63 -11.24
N ALA A 114 18.79 -0.95 -10.20
CA ALA A 114 18.49 0.48 -10.25
C ALA A 114 19.78 1.32 -10.15
N SER A 115 20.74 0.91 -9.34
CA SER A 115 22.05 1.60 -9.23
C SER A 115 22.80 1.58 -10.56
N GLN A 116 22.76 0.47 -11.31
CA GLN A 116 23.32 0.38 -12.67
C GLN A 116 22.69 1.37 -13.66
N LYS A 117 21.48 1.86 -13.37
CA LYS A 117 20.76 2.87 -14.16
C LYS A 117 20.97 4.30 -13.63
N GLY A 118 21.90 4.49 -12.69
CA GLY A 118 22.21 5.80 -12.09
C GLY A 118 21.19 6.25 -11.04
N VAL A 119 20.30 5.37 -10.57
CA VAL A 119 19.39 5.69 -9.46
C VAL A 119 20.17 5.58 -8.14
N PRO A 120 20.03 6.53 -7.19
CA PRO A 120 20.58 6.40 -5.84
C PRO A 120 19.75 5.38 -5.03
N ALA A 121 19.78 4.12 -5.46
CA ALA A 121 18.82 3.11 -5.06
C ALA A 121 18.92 2.76 -3.58
N GLN A 122 20.15 2.66 -3.04
CA GLN A 122 20.34 2.38 -1.62
C GLN A 122 19.77 3.51 -0.74
N GLU A 123 20.10 4.77 -1.05
CA GLU A 123 19.59 5.94 -0.33
C GLU A 123 18.06 6.01 -0.37
N LEU A 124 17.45 5.70 -1.53
CA LEU A 124 15.99 5.65 -1.67
C LEU A 124 15.36 4.52 -0.86
N LEU A 125 15.97 3.33 -0.84
CA LEU A 125 15.48 2.21 -0.04
C LEU A 125 15.55 2.55 1.46
N ASP A 126 16.68 3.11 1.91
CA ASP A 126 16.87 3.51 3.30
C ASP A 126 15.89 4.60 3.73
N LEU A 127 15.63 5.57 2.84
CA LEU A 127 14.61 6.61 3.06
C LEU A 127 13.21 6.00 3.19
N ILE A 128 12.84 5.05 2.31
CA ILE A 128 11.54 4.39 2.37
C ILE A 128 11.41 3.60 3.67
N LEU A 129 12.40 2.80 4.05
CA LEU A 129 12.34 1.97 5.26
C LEU A 129 12.29 2.81 6.54
N SER A 130 13.02 3.93 6.59
CA SER A 130 12.99 4.85 7.74
C SER A 130 11.71 5.68 7.83
N THR A 131 11.06 5.99 6.69
CA THR A 131 9.84 6.80 6.67
C THR A 131 8.57 5.94 6.79
N ALA A 132 8.60 4.71 6.26
CA ALA A 132 7.48 3.77 6.29
C ALA A 132 7.38 3.00 7.61
N GLY A 133 8.48 2.95 8.39
CA GLY A 133 8.50 2.39 9.74
C GLY A 133 7.85 3.34 10.75
N GLY A 134 6.51 3.39 10.76
CA GLY A 134 5.68 4.10 11.73
C GLY A 134 4.33 3.41 11.91
#